data_AF-A0A151FB36-F1
#
_entry.id   AF-A0A151FB36-F1
#
_cell.length_a   1.000
_cell.length_b   1.000
_cell.length_c   1.000
_cell.angle_alpha   90.00
_cell.angle_beta   90.00
_cell.angle_gamma   90.00
#
_symmetry.space_group_name_H-M   'P 1'
#
loop_
_entity.id
_entity.type
_entity.pdbx_description
1 polymer ?
#
loop_
_entity_poly.entity_id
_entity_poly.type
_entity_poly.pdbx_seq_one_letter_code
_entity_poly.pdbx_strand_id
1 'polypeptide(L)'
;MTLEREKIVPHLKMTGRNVGLHSLGGTVHSVRDFATINKKCLKKNEAALIKEQKPLLSASTPSFEKPLIMSFKKGEQGIPAVRSGARSAYVKDKALKFKGCRPKPGVEFPTWDLEFGSSQAVTKTTGFGTLSAENVMREVLAYCFFTKYGMPLLQEPVCVFEYADDKGYCLVLRTPKDERTEHQLEYYDLTLREVITIKLLEKKFGVHILTGDVATKGIEQQWYAAQKGKLLISMNFHGGFRGILNSNIGNDIFYENSLYICDFDTFKVIDIPEHPSPTFLKHFCLWCFVELFKTSPLVWDYLDLDGKTEKAVGLLQKSFFENSCLGTYYKAQFFTEAKKRGWDAVEEALTEAAQTEVYYQVLLDCVLNSEVLKMSYKPELGIYAVH
;
A
#
# COMPACT_ATOMS: atom_id res chain seq x y z
N MET A 1 -23.38 15.54 -3.71
CA MET A 1 -21.95 15.89 -3.61
C MET A 1 -21.15 14.77 -4.24
N THR A 2 -20.59 15.00 -5.43
CA THR A 2 -19.75 14.00 -6.11
C THR A 2 -18.59 13.68 -5.18
N LEU A 3 -18.23 12.41 -5.03
CA LEU A 3 -17.02 12.03 -4.29
C LEU A 3 -15.81 12.52 -5.09
N GLU A 4 -15.52 13.81 -5.04
CA GLU A 4 -14.28 14.36 -5.56
C GLU A 4 -13.16 13.81 -4.69
N ARG A 5 -12.56 12.71 -5.13
CA ARG A 5 -11.52 11.97 -4.41
C ARG A 5 -10.35 12.84 -4.00
N GLU A 6 -10.10 13.88 -4.78
CA GLU A 6 -9.16 14.94 -4.50
C GLU A 6 -9.40 15.70 -3.16
N LYS A 7 -10.62 15.67 -2.62
CA LYS A 7 -10.99 16.19 -1.30
C LYS A 7 -10.74 15.18 -0.16
N ILE A 8 -10.70 13.89 -0.48
CA ILE A 8 -10.53 12.76 0.47
C ILE A 8 -9.07 12.30 0.54
N VAL A 9 -8.35 12.41 -0.59
CA VAL A 9 -6.93 12.06 -0.74
C VAL A 9 -6.20 13.27 -1.33
N PRO A 10 -5.89 14.31 -0.53
CA PRO A 10 -5.43 15.61 -1.01
C PRO A 10 -4.13 15.59 -1.82
N HIS A 11 -3.32 14.54 -1.70
CA HIS A 11 -2.08 14.42 -2.47
C HIS A 11 -2.34 14.13 -3.96
N LEU A 12 -3.49 13.54 -4.33
CA LEU A 12 -3.83 13.26 -5.72
C LEU A 12 -3.99 14.55 -6.56
N LYS A 13 -4.49 15.66 -5.97
CA LYS A 13 -4.59 17.02 -6.60
C LYS A 13 -3.27 17.59 -7.11
N MET A 14 -2.15 17.04 -6.65
CA MET A 14 -0.84 17.63 -6.83
C MET A 14 0.12 16.73 -7.60
N THR A 15 -0.25 15.48 -7.85
CA THR A 15 0.46 14.58 -8.76
C THR A 15 0.35 15.12 -10.18
N GLY A 16 1.40 14.96 -10.99
CA GLY A 16 1.40 15.51 -12.36
C GLY A 16 1.81 16.98 -12.47
N ARG A 17 2.00 17.70 -11.35
CA ARG A 17 2.50 19.08 -11.38
C ARG A 17 3.99 19.13 -11.73
N ASN A 18 4.36 20.05 -12.61
CA ASN A 18 5.77 20.34 -12.90
C ASN A 18 6.49 20.86 -11.67
N VAL A 19 7.66 20.30 -11.39
CA VAL A 19 8.56 20.65 -10.29
C VAL A 19 10.01 20.65 -10.80
N GLY A 20 10.91 21.32 -10.07
CA GLY A 20 12.34 21.27 -10.33
C GLY A 20 13.05 20.42 -9.29
N LEU A 21 14.09 19.69 -9.71
CA LEU A 21 15.06 19.07 -8.81
C LEU A 21 16.35 19.90 -8.77
N HIS A 22 16.76 20.30 -7.56
CA HIS A 22 17.89 21.20 -7.34
C HIS A 22 18.90 20.58 -6.39
N SER A 23 20.19 20.87 -6.59
CA SER A 23 21.24 20.37 -5.71
C SER A 23 21.11 20.89 -4.28
N LEU A 24 21.28 20.01 -3.30
CA LEU A 24 21.41 20.34 -1.88
C LEU A 24 22.71 19.73 -1.33
N GLY A 25 23.20 20.27 -0.22
CA GLY A 25 24.31 19.67 0.52
C GLY A 25 23.98 18.28 1.07
N GLY A 26 25.01 17.43 1.16
CA GLY A 26 24.92 16.06 1.64
C GLY A 26 25.77 15.09 0.80
N THR A 27 25.49 13.79 0.92
CA THR A 27 26.30 12.71 0.33
C THR A 27 25.42 11.82 -0.56
N VAL A 28 26.00 11.33 -1.66
CA VAL A 28 25.38 10.30 -2.52
C VAL A 28 26.05 8.96 -2.23
N HIS A 29 25.25 7.98 -1.82
CA HIS A 29 25.70 6.63 -1.51
C HIS A 29 25.29 5.65 -2.61
N SER A 30 26.15 4.66 -2.88
CA SER A 30 25.70 3.45 -3.59
C SER A 30 24.69 2.71 -2.71
N VAL A 31 23.74 1.99 -3.32
CA VAL A 31 22.75 1.21 -2.55
C VAL A 31 23.46 0.14 -1.72
N ARG A 32 24.52 -0.47 -2.27
CA ARG A 32 25.29 -1.51 -1.61
C ARG A 32 26.02 -1.00 -0.36
N ASP A 33 26.63 0.18 -0.43
CA ASP A 33 27.36 0.75 0.71
C ASP A 33 26.38 1.19 1.79
N PHE A 34 25.29 1.86 1.38
CA PHE A 34 24.22 2.26 2.29
C PHE A 34 23.66 1.06 3.06
N ALA A 35 23.36 -0.04 2.35
CA ALA A 35 22.85 -1.27 2.95
C ALA A 35 23.85 -1.93 3.91
N THR A 36 25.15 -1.85 3.61
CA THR A 36 26.20 -2.39 4.47
C THR A 36 26.31 -1.61 5.78
N ILE A 37 26.23 -0.27 5.71
CA ILE A 37 26.30 0.64 6.86
C ILE A 37 25.04 0.51 7.73
N ASN A 38 23.86 0.42 7.13
CA ASN A 38 22.57 0.48 7.82
C ASN A 38 21.92 -0.89 8.08
N LYS A 39 22.67 -1.99 7.95
CA LYS A 39 22.16 -3.37 8.18
C LYS A 39 21.48 -3.57 9.54
N LYS A 40 21.84 -2.78 10.55
CA LYS A 40 21.28 -2.81 11.91
C LYS A 40 19.81 -2.35 11.99
N CYS A 41 19.30 -1.69 10.95
CA CYS A 41 17.89 -1.30 10.85
C CYS A 41 16.95 -2.48 10.57
N LEU A 42 17.49 -3.67 10.27
CA LEU A 42 16.71 -4.84 9.90
C LEU A 42 16.90 -5.98 10.91
N LYS A 43 15.92 -6.88 10.98
CA LYS A 43 16.06 -8.14 11.73
C LYS A 43 17.15 -9.01 11.11
N LYS A 44 17.67 -9.97 11.88
CA LYS A 44 18.79 -10.83 11.46
C LYS A 44 18.50 -11.60 10.14
N ASN A 45 17.29 -12.16 10.01
CA ASN A 45 16.85 -12.87 8.81
C ASN A 45 16.72 -11.93 7.60
N GLU A 46 16.12 -10.75 7.79
CA GLU A 46 16.00 -9.70 6.76
C GLU A 46 17.38 -9.21 6.27
N ALA A 47 18.31 -8.95 7.19
CA ALA A 47 19.67 -8.55 6.86
C ALA A 47 20.44 -9.67 6.13
N ALA A 48 20.18 -10.93 6.45
CA ALA A 48 20.76 -12.07 5.75
C ALA A 48 20.27 -12.15 4.29
N LEU A 49 18.99 -11.87 4.03
CA LEU A 49 18.43 -11.81 2.68
C LEU A 49 19.12 -10.73 1.83
N ILE A 50 19.32 -9.52 2.37
CA ILE A 50 20.06 -8.47 1.66
C ILE A 50 21.51 -8.89 1.40
N LYS A 51 22.16 -9.56 2.37
CA LYS A 51 23.54 -10.04 2.20
C LYS A 51 23.65 -11.08 1.08
N GLU A 52 22.71 -12.02 1.01
CA GLU A 52 22.63 -13.04 -0.06
C GLU A 52 22.47 -12.40 -1.43
N GLN A 53 21.61 -11.39 -1.52
CA GLN A 53 21.27 -10.67 -2.75
C GLN A 53 22.18 -9.45 -3.04
N LYS A 54 23.25 -9.26 -2.24
CA LYS A 54 24.19 -8.13 -2.36
C LYS A 54 24.77 -7.93 -3.78
N PRO A 55 25.07 -8.98 -4.57
CA PRO A 55 25.55 -8.81 -5.94
C PRO A 55 24.59 -8.01 -6.84
N LEU A 56 23.28 -8.05 -6.56
CA LEU A 56 22.25 -7.32 -7.32
C LEU A 56 22.18 -5.84 -6.99
N LEU A 57 22.75 -5.42 -5.84
CA LEU A 57 22.71 -4.02 -5.44
C LEU A 57 23.80 -3.23 -6.15
N SER A 58 23.42 -2.08 -6.72
CA SER A 58 24.34 -1.16 -7.38
C SER A 58 25.52 -0.82 -6.47
N ALA A 59 26.73 -1.11 -6.97
CA ALA A 59 28.01 -0.79 -6.32
C ALA A 59 28.50 0.61 -6.67
N SER A 60 28.06 1.14 -7.80
CA SER A 60 28.46 2.45 -8.32
C SER A 60 27.42 3.50 -7.94
N THR A 61 27.88 4.65 -7.48
CA THR A 61 27.06 5.85 -7.51
C THR A 61 26.86 6.28 -8.97
N PRO A 62 25.64 6.60 -9.41
CA PRO A 62 25.43 7.26 -10.70
C PRO A 62 26.15 8.62 -10.71
N SER A 63 26.16 9.28 -11.87
CA SER A 63 26.79 10.59 -12.10
C SER A 63 26.19 11.78 -11.30
N PHE A 64 25.46 11.53 -10.20
CA PHE A 64 25.01 12.57 -9.30
C PHE A 64 26.16 12.95 -8.36
N GLU A 65 26.75 14.12 -8.58
CA GLU A 65 27.79 14.66 -7.69
C GLU A 65 27.23 15.12 -6.35
N LYS A 66 25.94 15.49 -6.29
CA LYS A 66 25.27 16.01 -5.09
C LYS A 66 23.83 15.50 -4.98
N PRO A 67 23.29 15.37 -3.75
CA PRO A 67 21.87 15.15 -3.51
C PRO A 67 20.98 16.17 -4.21
N LEU A 68 19.79 15.74 -4.65
CA LEU A 68 18.79 16.61 -5.27
C LEU A 68 17.53 16.72 -4.40
N ILE A 69 16.90 17.89 -4.36
CA ILE A 69 15.63 18.15 -3.68
C ILE A 69 14.57 18.71 -4.63
N MET A 70 13.31 18.39 -4.37
CA MET A 70 12.16 18.91 -5.09
C MET A 70 11.82 20.33 -4.62
N SER A 71 11.71 21.26 -5.57
CA SER A 71 11.26 22.64 -5.37
C SER A 71 10.07 22.97 -6.27
N PHE A 72 9.23 23.87 -5.78
CA PHE A 72 8.12 24.48 -6.54
C PHE A 72 8.45 25.88 -7.04
N LYS A 73 9.65 26.42 -6.73
CA LYS A 73 10.04 27.76 -7.16
C LYS A 73 10.22 27.79 -8.67
N LYS A 74 9.47 28.66 -9.35
CA LYS A 74 9.64 28.92 -10.78
C LYS A 74 10.91 29.76 -11.00
N GLY A 75 11.76 29.37 -11.95
CA GLY A 75 12.88 30.19 -12.45
C GLY A 75 14.29 29.80 -12.00
N GLU A 76 14.45 28.83 -11.09
CA GLU A 76 15.78 28.28 -10.77
C GLU A 76 16.18 27.21 -11.81
N GLN A 77 17.44 27.21 -12.27
CA GLN A 77 17.98 26.13 -13.11
C GLN A 77 17.97 24.82 -12.31
N GLY A 78 17.00 23.96 -12.57
CA GLY A 78 16.86 22.64 -11.96
C GLY A 78 16.54 21.59 -13.01
N ILE A 79 16.72 20.31 -12.67
CA ILE A 79 16.33 19.21 -13.55
C ILE A 79 14.80 19.16 -13.59
N PRO A 80 14.17 19.28 -14.78
CA PRO A 80 12.73 19.18 -14.90
C PRO A 80 12.21 17.83 -14.41
N ALA A 81 11.18 17.85 -13.57
CA ALA A 81 10.55 16.66 -13.04
C ALA A 81 9.04 16.88 -12.88
N VAL A 82 8.32 15.79 -12.65
CA VAL A 82 6.90 15.80 -12.36
C VAL A 82 6.71 15.29 -10.94
N ARG A 83 5.83 15.92 -10.16
CA ARG A 83 5.51 15.44 -8.82
C ARG A 83 4.81 14.09 -8.90
N SER A 84 5.35 13.12 -8.17
CA SER A 84 4.94 11.70 -8.21
C SER A 84 4.50 11.16 -6.83
N GLY A 85 3.84 12.04 -6.06
CA GLY A 85 3.45 11.79 -4.67
C GLY A 85 3.71 13.00 -3.78
N ALA A 86 3.39 12.90 -2.49
CA ALA A 86 3.47 14.04 -1.58
C ALA A 86 4.90 14.52 -1.27
N ARG A 87 5.85 13.57 -1.32
CA ARG A 87 7.29 13.74 -1.04
C ARG A 87 8.20 13.21 -2.15
N SER A 88 7.68 13.01 -3.36
CA SER A 88 8.38 12.32 -4.44
C SER A 88 8.29 13.05 -5.76
N ALA A 89 9.31 12.92 -6.60
CA ALA A 89 9.37 13.45 -7.95
C ALA A 89 9.81 12.38 -8.95
N TYR A 90 9.38 12.50 -10.20
CA TYR A 90 9.70 11.58 -11.29
C TYR A 90 10.29 12.35 -12.48
N VAL A 91 11.46 11.93 -12.94
CA VAL A 91 12.15 12.47 -14.12
C VAL A 91 11.92 11.49 -15.28
N LYS A 92 10.92 11.79 -16.10
CA LYS A 92 10.43 10.90 -17.16
C LYS A 92 11.52 10.50 -18.15
N ASP A 93 12.29 11.47 -18.64
CA ASP A 93 13.32 11.23 -19.67
C ASP A 93 14.49 10.35 -19.18
N LYS A 94 14.66 10.25 -17.86
CA LYS A 94 15.68 9.40 -17.23
C LYS A 94 15.10 8.11 -16.64
N ALA A 95 13.78 7.94 -16.65
CA ALA A 95 13.09 6.86 -15.96
C ALA A 95 13.50 6.75 -14.48
N LEU A 96 13.62 7.88 -13.78
CA LEU A 96 14.05 7.93 -12.37
C LEU A 96 13.00 8.55 -11.45
N LYS A 97 12.67 7.85 -10.37
CA LYS A 97 11.85 8.31 -9.26
C LYS A 97 12.74 8.67 -8.07
N PHE A 98 12.49 9.83 -7.48
CA PHE A 98 13.14 10.33 -6.27
C PHE A 98 12.13 10.25 -5.13
N LYS A 99 12.20 9.21 -4.30
CA LYS A 99 11.29 8.99 -3.17
C LYS A 99 11.87 9.63 -1.90
N GLY A 100 11.12 10.56 -1.29
CA GLY A 100 11.58 11.29 -0.10
C GLY A 100 12.48 12.49 -0.42
N CYS A 101 12.25 13.17 -1.54
CA CYS A 101 13.08 14.28 -1.99
C CYS A 101 12.57 15.67 -1.57
N ARG A 102 11.81 15.76 -0.46
CA ARG A 102 11.18 17.02 -0.02
C ARG A 102 11.44 17.28 1.46
N PRO A 103 12.66 17.65 1.86
CA PRO A 103 12.95 18.00 3.25
C PRO A 103 11.96 19.05 3.78
N LYS A 104 11.15 18.66 4.76
CA LYS A 104 10.17 19.54 5.40
C LYS A 104 10.21 19.31 6.92
N PRO A 105 11.10 20.01 7.64
CA PRO A 105 11.29 19.80 9.07
C PRO A 105 10.00 20.12 9.85
N GLY A 106 9.80 19.40 10.95
CA GLY A 106 8.72 19.66 11.92
C GLY A 106 7.31 19.24 11.47
N VAL A 107 7.18 18.42 10.42
CA VAL A 107 5.89 17.87 10.00
C VAL A 107 5.90 16.37 10.16
N GLU A 108 4.96 15.86 10.96
CA GLU A 108 4.76 14.44 11.20
C GLU A 108 3.34 14.01 10.83
N PHE A 109 3.16 12.73 10.51
CA PHE A 109 1.86 12.13 10.27
C PHE A 109 1.69 10.83 11.06
N PRO A 110 0.46 10.52 11.51
CA PRO A 110 0.19 9.24 12.13
C PRO A 110 0.29 8.12 11.10
N THR A 111 0.90 7.02 11.49
CA THR A 111 1.01 5.77 10.74
C THR A 111 0.62 4.62 11.66
N TRP A 112 -0.17 3.68 11.16
CA TRP A 112 -0.45 2.45 11.89
C TRP A 112 0.63 1.41 11.61
N ASP A 113 1.13 0.78 12.67
CA ASP A 113 2.06 -0.34 12.59
C ASP A 113 1.45 -1.55 13.28
N LEU A 114 1.47 -2.68 12.59
CA LEU A 114 1.14 -3.98 13.14
C LEU A 114 2.44 -4.77 13.24
N GLU A 115 2.75 -5.26 14.43
CA GLU A 115 3.85 -6.19 14.66
C GLU A 115 3.39 -7.64 14.48
N PHE A 116 4.27 -8.48 13.91
CA PHE A 116 3.93 -9.88 13.69
C PHE A 116 3.91 -10.59 15.04
N GLY A 117 2.85 -11.33 15.33
CA GLY A 117 2.58 -11.86 16.67
C GLY A 117 1.71 -10.93 17.54
N SER A 118 1.37 -9.73 17.07
CA SER A 118 0.39 -8.85 17.73
C SER A 118 -1.01 -9.06 17.16
N SER A 119 -2.03 -8.82 17.99
CA SER A 119 -3.43 -8.66 17.59
C SER A 119 -3.90 -7.20 17.63
N GLN A 120 -3.02 -6.28 18.03
CA GLN A 120 -3.28 -4.85 18.13
C GLN A 120 -2.30 -4.06 17.26
N ALA A 121 -2.84 -3.09 16.50
CA ALA A 121 -2.04 -2.10 15.81
C ALA A 121 -1.72 -0.94 16.75
N VAL A 122 -0.53 -0.36 16.60
CA VAL A 122 -0.11 0.83 17.33
C VAL A 122 -0.03 2.02 16.38
N THR A 123 -0.49 3.18 16.85
CA THR A 123 -0.29 4.43 16.11
C THR A 123 1.08 5.00 16.44
N LYS A 124 1.92 5.17 15.42
CA LYS A 124 3.23 5.82 15.48
C LYS A 124 3.17 7.15 14.72
N THR A 125 4.11 8.05 14.96
CA THR A 125 4.32 9.21 14.10
C THR A 125 5.54 8.99 13.21
N THR A 126 5.46 9.46 11.97
CA THR A 126 6.60 9.44 11.04
C THR A 126 6.85 10.83 10.48
N GLY A 127 8.15 11.16 10.33
CA GLY A 127 8.57 12.41 9.72
C GLY A 127 8.17 12.48 8.25
N PHE A 128 7.69 13.64 7.82
CA PHE A 128 7.29 13.87 6.44
C PHE A 128 8.44 14.40 5.58
N GLY A 129 8.36 14.07 4.29
CA GLY A 129 9.16 14.76 3.27
C GLY A 129 10.45 14.03 2.86
N THR A 130 11.10 13.34 3.80
CA THR A 130 12.23 12.44 3.52
C THR A 130 11.95 11.05 4.07
N LEU A 131 12.84 10.10 3.78
CA LEU A 131 12.82 8.74 4.32
C LEU A 131 13.76 8.66 5.52
N SER A 132 13.46 7.78 6.48
CA SER A 132 14.44 7.33 7.46
C SER A 132 15.39 6.30 6.84
N ALA A 133 16.53 6.03 7.50
CA ALA A 133 17.43 4.96 7.07
C ALA A 133 16.71 3.60 7.06
N GLU A 134 15.82 3.36 8.03
CA GLU A 134 14.99 2.17 8.06
C GLU A 134 14.09 2.09 6.82
N ASN A 135 13.35 3.15 6.47
CA ASN A 135 12.46 3.11 5.29
C ASN A 135 13.23 2.83 3.99
N VAL A 136 14.44 3.37 3.85
CA VAL A 136 15.32 3.04 2.71
C VAL A 136 15.70 1.56 2.73
N MET A 137 16.07 1.02 3.90
CA MET A 137 16.40 -0.41 4.04
C MET A 137 15.22 -1.33 3.75
N ARG A 138 13.98 -0.91 4.07
CA ARG A 138 12.74 -1.66 3.81
C ARG A 138 12.44 -1.76 2.30
N GLU A 139 12.67 -0.69 1.55
CA GLU A 139 12.61 -0.68 0.08
C GLU A 139 13.67 -1.58 -0.56
N VAL A 140 14.91 -1.52 -0.07
CA VAL A 140 16.00 -2.40 -0.54
C VAL A 140 15.70 -3.86 -0.21
N LEU A 141 15.14 -4.13 0.98
CA LEU A 141 14.71 -5.47 1.39
C LEU A 141 13.64 -6.02 0.44
N ALA A 142 12.64 -5.21 0.09
CA ALA A 142 11.62 -5.60 -0.88
C ALA A 142 12.24 -5.92 -2.25
N TYR A 143 13.13 -5.08 -2.77
CA TYR A 143 13.82 -5.36 -4.03
C TYR A 143 14.54 -6.72 -4.03
N CYS A 144 15.31 -7.00 -2.96
CA CYS A 144 15.99 -8.28 -2.79
C CYS A 144 15.01 -9.46 -2.66
N PHE A 145 13.92 -9.28 -1.92
CA PHE A 145 12.90 -10.31 -1.72
C PHE A 145 12.21 -10.70 -3.03
N PHE A 146 11.70 -9.71 -3.77
CA PHE A 146 11.00 -9.94 -5.03
C PHE A 146 11.92 -10.60 -6.06
N THR A 147 13.18 -10.15 -6.14
CA THR A 147 14.15 -10.74 -7.06
C THR A 147 14.48 -12.18 -6.69
N LYS A 148 14.72 -12.48 -5.41
CA LYS A 148 15.01 -13.85 -4.93
C LYS A 148 13.92 -14.85 -5.32
N TYR A 149 12.66 -14.45 -5.23
CA TYR A 149 11.51 -15.32 -5.49
C TYR A 149 10.92 -15.16 -6.89
N GLY A 150 11.62 -14.47 -7.81
CA GLY A 150 11.18 -14.30 -9.19
C GLY A 150 9.83 -13.59 -9.35
N MET A 151 9.49 -12.71 -8.40
CA MET A 151 8.25 -11.94 -8.45
C MET A 151 8.46 -10.65 -9.26
N PRO A 152 7.46 -10.23 -10.06
CA PRO A 152 7.59 -9.02 -10.88
C PRO A 152 7.74 -7.78 -10.00
N LEU A 153 8.76 -6.98 -10.30
CA LEU A 153 9.02 -5.70 -9.65
C LEU A 153 9.46 -4.67 -10.69
N LEU A 154 8.83 -3.49 -10.66
CA LEU A 154 9.08 -2.44 -11.65
C LEU A 154 10.19 -1.46 -11.23
N GLN A 155 10.49 -1.41 -9.93
CA GLN A 155 11.36 -0.41 -9.32
C GLN A 155 12.68 -1.03 -8.88
N GLU A 156 13.79 -0.46 -9.34
CA GLU A 156 15.14 -0.88 -8.99
C GLU A 156 15.84 0.24 -8.19
N PRO A 157 16.35 -0.02 -6.97
CA PRO A 157 17.20 0.91 -6.23
C PRO A 157 18.49 1.27 -6.98
N VAL A 158 18.73 2.57 -7.18
CA VAL A 158 19.88 3.08 -7.93
C VAL A 158 20.94 3.68 -7.01
N CYS A 159 20.53 4.62 -6.15
CA CYS A 159 21.40 5.27 -5.16
C CYS A 159 20.57 5.88 -4.03
N VAL A 160 21.25 6.24 -2.94
CA VAL A 160 20.64 6.91 -1.79
C VAL A 160 21.27 8.27 -1.61
N PHE A 161 20.45 9.30 -1.52
CA PHE A 161 20.88 10.64 -1.13
C PHE A 161 20.70 10.79 0.37
N GLU A 162 21.77 11.12 1.07
CA GLU A 162 21.77 11.56 2.46
C GLU A 162 21.86 13.08 2.47
N TYR A 163 20.83 13.75 2.99
CA TYR A 163 20.82 15.20 3.07
C TYR A 163 21.57 15.68 4.33
N ALA A 164 22.33 16.77 4.21
CA ALA A 164 23.03 17.37 5.34
C ALA A 164 22.09 17.83 6.48
N ASP A 165 22.64 17.97 7.69
CA ASP A 165 21.94 18.39 8.92
C ASP A 165 20.81 17.44 9.34
N ASP A 166 21.04 16.12 9.21
CA ASP A 166 20.09 15.06 9.60
C ASP A 166 18.69 15.21 8.97
N LYS A 167 18.63 15.79 7.76
CA LYS A 167 17.37 16.00 7.02
C LYS A 167 16.80 14.70 6.44
N GLY A 168 17.40 13.55 6.73
CA GLY A 168 16.98 12.23 6.28
C GLY A 168 17.46 11.89 4.87
N TYR A 169 16.76 10.98 4.22
CA TYR A 169 17.22 10.33 3.00
C TYR A 169 16.22 10.47 1.84
N CYS A 170 16.75 10.45 0.62
CA CYS A 170 15.98 10.18 -0.59
C CYS A 170 16.50 8.91 -1.27
N LEU A 171 15.59 7.99 -1.59
CA LEU A 171 15.91 6.82 -2.40
C LEU A 171 15.62 7.13 -3.87
N VAL A 172 16.62 6.96 -4.71
CA VAL A 172 16.48 7.06 -6.16
C VAL A 172 16.21 5.68 -6.73
N LEU A 173 15.10 5.54 -7.44
CA LEU A 173 14.61 4.30 -8.03
C LEU A 173 14.57 4.45 -9.55
N ARG A 174 15.05 3.46 -10.28
CA ARG A 174 14.81 3.34 -11.73
C ARG A 174 13.45 2.71 -11.93
N THR A 175 12.62 3.34 -12.77
CA THR A 175 11.31 2.82 -13.13
C THR A 175 10.83 3.45 -14.45
N PRO A 176 10.38 2.65 -15.43
CA PRO A 176 9.86 3.16 -16.70
C PRO A 176 8.54 3.92 -16.53
N LYS A 177 7.84 3.72 -15.40
CA LYS A 177 6.56 4.36 -15.08
C LYS A 177 6.40 4.54 -13.57
N ASP A 178 5.72 5.61 -13.16
CA ASP A 178 5.38 5.87 -11.75
C ASP A 178 3.89 6.24 -11.55
N GLU A 179 3.12 6.25 -12.63
CA GLU A 179 1.68 6.46 -12.54
C GLU A 179 1.01 5.20 -12.01
N ARG A 180 0.42 5.33 -10.83
CA ARG A 180 -0.29 4.26 -10.12
C ARG A 180 -1.70 4.06 -10.69
N THR A 181 -2.17 2.82 -10.68
CA THR A 181 -3.53 2.43 -11.11
C THR A 181 -4.62 3.16 -10.33
N GLU A 182 -4.32 3.55 -9.08
CA GLU A 182 -5.25 4.28 -8.23
C GLU A 182 -5.73 5.61 -8.85
N HIS A 183 -4.95 6.25 -9.73
CA HIS A 183 -5.36 7.46 -10.45
C HIS A 183 -6.46 7.21 -11.49
N GLN A 184 -6.66 5.95 -11.86
CA GLN A 184 -7.57 5.53 -12.92
C GLN A 184 -8.85 4.89 -12.37
N LEU A 185 -9.08 4.87 -11.06
CA LEU A 185 -10.32 4.30 -10.51
C LEU A 185 -11.54 5.06 -11.01
N GLU A 186 -12.48 4.31 -11.57
CA GLU A 186 -13.74 4.77 -12.12
C GLU A 186 -14.83 4.61 -11.07
N TYR A 187 -14.99 5.65 -10.25
CA TYR A 187 -16.23 5.85 -9.52
C TYR A 187 -17.21 6.45 -10.53
N TYR A 188 -18.39 5.87 -10.73
CA TYR A 188 -19.38 6.19 -11.78
C TYR A 188 -19.94 7.65 -11.81
N ASP A 189 -19.14 8.66 -11.47
CA ASP A 189 -19.55 10.05 -11.17
C ASP A 189 -20.72 10.14 -10.17
N LEU A 190 -20.95 9.08 -9.39
CA LEU A 190 -21.99 9.03 -8.38
C LEU A 190 -21.55 9.77 -7.12
N THR A 191 -22.47 10.52 -6.56
CA THR A 191 -22.41 11.04 -5.20
C THR A 191 -22.59 9.89 -4.20
N LEU A 192 -22.01 10.03 -3.01
CA LEU A 192 -22.22 9.08 -1.91
C LEU A 192 -23.71 8.81 -1.64
N ARG A 193 -24.54 9.86 -1.69
CA ARG A 193 -25.99 9.75 -1.49
C ARG A 193 -26.65 8.88 -2.57
N GLU A 194 -26.23 9.01 -3.83
CA GLU A 194 -26.76 8.20 -4.92
C GLU A 194 -26.37 6.74 -4.77
N VAL A 195 -25.11 6.44 -4.39
CA VAL A 195 -24.67 5.07 -4.12
C VAL A 195 -25.53 4.42 -3.03
N ILE A 196 -25.73 5.12 -1.90
CA ILE A 196 -26.59 4.65 -0.81
C ILE A 196 -28.02 4.43 -1.30
N THR A 197 -28.58 5.41 -2.01
CA THR A 197 -29.97 5.34 -2.51
C THR A 197 -30.15 4.14 -3.46
N ILE A 198 -29.23 3.96 -4.41
CA ILE A 198 -29.24 2.82 -5.33
C ILE A 198 -29.21 1.51 -4.54
N LYS A 199 -28.31 1.38 -3.56
CA LYS A 199 -28.18 0.16 -2.74
C LYS A 199 -29.41 -0.16 -1.90
N LEU A 200 -30.08 0.86 -1.38
CA LEU A 200 -31.35 0.67 -0.67
C LEU A 200 -32.47 0.21 -1.62
N LEU A 201 -32.51 0.75 -2.85
CA LEU A 201 -33.47 0.34 -3.87
C LEU A 201 -33.19 -1.09 -4.37
N GLU A 202 -31.93 -1.44 -4.61
CA GLU A 202 -31.50 -2.81 -4.93
C GLU A 202 -32.02 -3.83 -3.92
N LYS A 203 -31.81 -3.54 -2.62
CA LYS A 203 -32.31 -4.39 -1.52
C LYS A 203 -33.84 -4.46 -1.49
N LYS A 204 -34.53 -3.33 -1.70
CA LYS A 204 -35.99 -3.26 -1.68
C LYS A 204 -36.64 -4.04 -2.83
N PHE A 205 -36.04 -4.00 -4.02
CA PHE A 205 -36.62 -4.58 -5.23
C PHE A 205 -35.97 -5.91 -5.67
N GLY A 206 -34.92 -6.36 -4.97
CA GLY A 206 -34.20 -7.59 -5.33
C GLY A 206 -33.45 -7.48 -6.66
N VAL A 207 -32.93 -6.29 -6.98
CA VAL A 207 -32.17 -6.03 -8.21
C VAL A 207 -30.71 -5.73 -7.89
N HIS A 208 -29.81 -5.94 -8.86
CA HIS A 208 -28.39 -5.65 -8.74
C HIS A 208 -27.95 -4.75 -9.89
N ILE A 209 -27.60 -3.51 -9.59
CA ILE A 209 -27.22 -2.46 -10.54
C ILE A 209 -25.72 -2.17 -10.41
N LEU A 210 -25.24 -1.91 -9.19
CA LEU A 210 -23.83 -1.74 -8.88
C LEU A 210 -23.32 -3.04 -8.25
N THR A 211 -22.37 -3.71 -8.89
CA THR A 211 -21.78 -4.96 -8.38
C THR A 211 -20.27 -4.92 -8.56
N GLY A 212 -19.54 -5.69 -7.78
CA GLY A 212 -18.09 -5.78 -7.93
C GLY A 212 -17.31 -4.77 -7.08
N ASP A 213 -15.99 -4.81 -7.23
CA ASP A 213 -15.10 -3.73 -6.81
C ASP A 213 -15.27 -2.49 -7.71
N VAL A 214 -14.88 -1.32 -7.19
CA VAL A 214 -14.67 -0.12 -8.01
C VAL A 214 -13.66 -0.43 -9.10
N ALA A 215 -14.08 -0.24 -10.36
CA ALA A 215 -13.28 -0.55 -11.52
C ALA A 215 -12.09 0.40 -11.68
N THR A 216 -11.03 -0.06 -12.35
CA THR A 216 -9.93 0.80 -12.78
C THR A 216 -10.03 1.01 -14.29
N LYS A 217 -10.17 2.26 -14.73
CA LYS A 217 -10.34 2.65 -16.12
C LYS A 217 -9.23 2.04 -16.99
N GLY A 218 -9.65 1.31 -18.02
CA GLY A 218 -8.74 0.69 -18.99
C GLY A 218 -8.04 -0.58 -18.50
N ILE A 219 -8.41 -1.12 -17.33
CA ILE A 219 -7.92 -2.39 -16.81
C ILE A 219 -9.10 -3.32 -16.59
N GLU A 220 -9.05 -4.50 -17.19
CA GLU A 220 -10.07 -5.54 -17.00
C GLU A 220 -9.99 -6.07 -15.56
N GLN A 221 -11.12 -6.03 -14.85
CA GLN A 221 -11.19 -6.22 -13.41
C GLN A 221 -10.88 -7.65 -12.97
N GLN A 222 -11.36 -8.66 -13.72
CA GLN A 222 -11.12 -10.07 -13.40
C GLN A 222 -9.64 -10.42 -13.57
N TRP A 223 -9.02 -9.97 -14.66
CA TRP A 223 -7.60 -10.09 -14.91
C TRP A 223 -6.79 -9.42 -13.80
N TYR A 224 -7.13 -8.17 -13.44
CA TYR A 224 -6.46 -7.46 -12.36
C TYR A 224 -6.56 -8.21 -11.03
N ALA A 225 -7.76 -8.65 -10.64
CA ALA A 225 -8.00 -9.41 -9.43
C ALA A 225 -7.21 -10.72 -9.42
N ALA A 226 -7.14 -11.44 -10.55
CA ALA A 226 -6.38 -12.67 -10.67
C ALA A 226 -4.86 -12.44 -10.57
N GLN A 227 -4.31 -11.43 -11.27
CA GLN A 227 -2.88 -11.11 -11.21
C GLN A 227 -2.47 -10.62 -9.82
N LYS A 228 -3.27 -9.73 -9.24
CA LYS A 228 -3.02 -9.19 -7.91
C LYS A 228 -3.12 -10.27 -6.83
N GLY A 229 -4.18 -11.09 -6.88
CA GLY A 229 -4.35 -12.23 -5.98
C GLY A 229 -3.14 -13.15 -6.03
N LYS A 230 -2.69 -13.54 -7.24
CA LYS A 230 -1.50 -14.38 -7.43
C LYS A 230 -0.24 -13.75 -6.82
N LEU A 231 -0.02 -12.46 -7.05
CA LEU A 231 1.15 -11.74 -6.55
C LEU A 231 1.15 -11.65 -5.03
N LEU A 232 0.01 -11.32 -4.41
CA LEU A 232 -0.13 -11.25 -2.96
C LEU A 232 0.04 -12.62 -2.30
N ILE A 233 -0.55 -13.68 -2.88
CA ILE A 233 -0.38 -15.05 -2.38
C ILE A 233 1.09 -15.46 -2.46
N SER A 234 1.74 -15.24 -3.61
CA SER A 234 3.16 -15.51 -3.75
C SER A 234 3.99 -14.75 -2.73
N MET A 235 3.73 -13.45 -2.54
CA MET A 235 4.44 -12.61 -1.59
C MET A 235 4.26 -13.13 -0.15
N ASN A 236 3.01 -13.31 0.29
CA ASN A 236 2.66 -13.64 1.66
C ASN A 236 3.16 -15.04 2.06
N PHE A 237 3.01 -16.05 1.20
CA PHE A 237 3.46 -17.42 1.48
C PHE A 237 4.99 -17.61 1.38
N HIS A 238 5.72 -16.65 0.81
CA HIS A 238 7.17 -16.52 0.95
C HIS A 238 7.59 -15.62 2.12
N GLY A 239 6.63 -15.07 2.87
CA GLY A 239 6.88 -14.29 4.08
C GLY A 239 7.00 -12.79 3.88
N GLY A 240 6.76 -12.27 2.68
CA GLY A 240 6.82 -10.84 2.41
C GLY A 240 5.50 -10.14 2.75
N PHE A 241 5.57 -9.02 3.45
CA PHE A 241 4.40 -8.22 3.79
C PHE A 241 4.73 -6.73 3.72
N ARG A 242 3.86 -5.92 3.12
CA ARG A 242 4.08 -4.46 3.07
C ARG A 242 3.70 -3.80 4.38
N GLY A 243 2.87 -4.45 5.20
CA GLY A 243 2.36 -3.91 6.45
C GLY A 243 1.09 -3.11 6.24
N ILE A 244 0.72 -2.27 7.21
CA ILE A 244 -0.49 -1.43 7.06
C ILE A 244 -0.16 -0.26 6.15
N LEU A 245 -0.74 -0.29 4.94
CA LEU A 245 -0.57 0.78 3.96
C LEU A 245 -1.34 2.05 4.38
N ASN A 246 -0.82 3.21 4.00
CA ASN A 246 -1.50 4.49 4.23
C ASN A 246 -2.68 4.74 3.27
N SER A 247 -2.92 3.87 2.29
CA SER A 247 -4.04 3.94 1.33
C SER A 247 -4.61 2.55 1.08
N ASN A 248 -5.90 2.44 0.73
CA ASN A 248 -6.59 1.15 0.56
C ASN A 248 -6.41 0.53 -0.83
N ILE A 249 -5.70 1.17 -1.76
CA ILE A 249 -5.68 0.75 -3.18
C ILE A 249 -4.29 0.28 -3.60
N GLY A 250 -3.49 -0.19 -2.63
CA GLY A 250 -2.39 -1.10 -2.90
C GLY A 250 -1.17 -0.54 -3.60
N ASN A 251 -1.15 0.75 -3.98
CA ASN A 251 -0.02 1.35 -4.68
C ASN A 251 0.44 0.50 -5.89
N ASP A 252 -0.48 0.09 -6.77
CA ASP A 252 -0.12 -0.75 -7.92
C ASP A 252 0.21 0.07 -9.17
N ILE A 253 0.99 -0.52 -10.09
CA ILE A 253 1.31 0.03 -11.40
C ILE A 253 0.97 -1.02 -12.47
N PHE A 254 0.20 -0.61 -13.47
CA PHE A 254 -0.01 -1.38 -14.70
C PHE A 254 0.91 -0.86 -15.81
N TYR A 255 1.75 -1.74 -16.34
CA TYR A 255 2.73 -1.42 -17.38
C TYR A 255 2.98 -2.65 -18.25
N GLU A 256 2.99 -2.49 -19.58
CA GLU A 256 3.24 -3.57 -20.55
C GLU A 256 2.47 -4.88 -20.24
N ASN A 257 1.15 -4.76 -20.04
CA ASN A 257 0.25 -5.88 -19.73
C ASN A 257 0.62 -6.68 -18.47
N SER A 258 1.35 -6.07 -17.55
CA SER A 258 1.78 -6.67 -16.28
C SER A 258 1.38 -5.77 -15.11
N LEU A 259 1.09 -6.41 -13.96
CA LEU A 259 0.78 -5.74 -12.71
C LEU A 259 1.97 -5.80 -11.77
N TYR A 260 2.32 -4.65 -11.19
CA TYR A 260 3.40 -4.50 -10.23
C TYR A 260 2.88 -3.84 -8.96
N ILE A 261 3.41 -4.23 -7.81
CA ILE A 261 3.16 -3.55 -6.53
C ILE A 261 4.35 -2.68 -6.15
N CYS A 262 4.09 -1.54 -5.52
CA CYS A 262 5.13 -0.65 -5.03
C CYS A 262 4.84 -0.13 -3.61
N ASP A 263 5.71 0.77 -3.13
CA ASP A 263 5.61 1.40 -1.82
C ASP A 263 5.88 0.42 -0.66
N PHE A 264 7.17 0.24 -0.37
CA PHE A 264 7.68 -0.79 0.54
C PHE A 264 8.36 -0.18 1.78
N ASP A 265 8.01 1.04 2.17
CA ASP A 265 8.67 1.75 3.28
C ASP A 265 8.47 1.08 4.65
N THR A 266 7.51 0.17 4.75
CA THR A 266 7.21 -0.67 5.93
C THR A 266 7.36 -2.17 5.68
N PHE A 267 8.00 -2.58 4.58
CA PHE A 267 8.09 -3.98 4.18
C PHE A 267 8.85 -4.86 5.19
N LYS A 268 8.28 -6.00 5.55
CA LYS A 268 8.83 -6.94 6.52
C LYS A 268 8.92 -8.34 5.92
N VAL A 269 9.92 -9.11 6.34
CA VAL A 269 10.04 -10.53 5.98
C VAL A 269 9.89 -11.39 7.23
N ILE A 270 8.89 -12.26 7.19
CA ILE A 270 8.55 -13.22 8.24
C ILE A 270 8.95 -14.61 7.78
N ASP A 271 9.71 -15.33 8.60
CA ASP A 271 10.08 -16.70 8.30
C ASP A 271 8.83 -17.60 8.37
N ILE A 272 8.51 -18.28 7.27
CA ILE A 272 7.34 -19.14 7.17
C ILE A 272 7.74 -20.58 7.50
N PRO A 273 7.32 -21.15 8.65
CA PRO A 273 7.66 -22.52 9.00
C PRO A 273 6.89 -23.52 8.13
N GLU A 274 7.48 -24.69 7.90
CA GLU A 274 6.81 -25.80 7.19
C GLU A 274 5.59 -26.31 7.97
N HIS A 275 5.74 -26.43 9.29
CA HIS A 275 4.69 -26.84 10.23
C HIS A 275 4.41 -25.72 11.25
N PRO A 276 3.55 -24.74 10.90
CA PRO A 276 3.25 -23.62 11.77
C PRO A 276 2.43 -24.05 12.99
N SER A 277 2.69 -23.40 14.13
CA SER A 277 1.82 -23.53 15.30
C SER A 277 0.46 -22.84 15.07
N PRO A 278 -0.59 -23.20 15.82
CA PRO A 278 -1.88 -22.49 15.76
C PRO A 278 -1.75 -20.98 15.98
N THR A 279 -0.92 -20.56 16.93
CA THR A 279 -0.63 -19.14 17.18
C THR A 279 -0.01 -18.47 15.96
N PHE A 280 0.97 -19.11 15.31
CA PHE A 280 1.56 -18.58 14.08
C PHE A 280 0.51 -18.41 12.99
N LEU A 281 -0.31 -19.45 12.74
CA LEU A 281 -1.35 -19.43 11.72
C LEU A 281 -2.34 -18.27 11.94
N LYS A 282 -2.76 -18.02 13.18
CA LYS A 282 -3.64 -16.90 13.50
C LYS A 282 -3.05 -15.55 13.07
N HIS A 283 -1.79 -15.28 13.45
CA HIS A 283 -1.14 -14.00 13.09
C HIS A 283 -0.82 -13.93 11.59
N PHE A 284 -0.48 -15.06 10.97
CA PHE A 284 -0.28 -15.14 9.53
C PHE A 284 -1.57 -14.84 8.76
N CYS A 285 -2.70 -15.45 9.14
CA CYS A 285 -4.02 -15.15 8.59
C CYS A 285 -4.37 -13.66 8.78
N LEU A 286 -4.16 -13.13 9.99
CA LEU A 286 -4.42 -11.72 10.27
C LEU A 286 -3.65 -10.79 9.32
N TRP A 287 -2.35 -11.01 9.18
CA TRP A 287 -1.49 -10.21 8.30
C TRP A 287 -1.88 -10.34 6.83
N CYS A 288 -2.14 -11.56 6.37
CA CYS A 288 -2.57 -11.83 4.99
C CYS A 288 -3.84 -11.07 4.62
N PHE A 289 -4.84 -11.07 5.51
CA PHE A 289 -6.12 -10.44 5.23
C PHE A 289 -6.09 -8.93 5.49
N VAL A 290 -5.29 -8.43 6.44
CA VAL A 290 -5.00 -6.99 6.54
C VAL A 290 -4.33 -6.48 5.26
N GLU A 291 -3.32 -7.19 4.75
CA GLU A 291 -2.66 -6.87 3.48
C GLU A 291 -3.65 -6.88 2.32
N LEU A 292 -4.52 -7.90 2.23
CA LEU A 292 -5.60 -7.97 1.24
C LEU A 292 -6.53 -6.75 1.30
N PHE A 293 -7.04 -6.41 2.48
CA PHE A 293 -8.01 -5.33 2.64
C PHE A 293 -7.37 -3.96 2.37
N LYS A 294 -6.17 -3.68 2.90
CA LYS A 294 -5.44 -2.43 2.63
C LYS A 294 -5.00 -2.28 1.17
N THR A 295 -5.13 -3.31 0.36
CA THR A 295 -4.81 -3.27 -1.06
C THR A 295 -6.04 -3.43 -1.94
N SER A 296 -7.23 -3.61 -1.37
CA SER A 296 -8.46 -3.85 -2.14
C SER A 296 -9.15 -2.54 -2.49
N PRO A 297 -9.59 -2.36 -3.76
CA PRO A 297 -10.53 -1.31 -4.08
C PRO A 297 -11.80 -1.47 -3.23
N LEU A 298 -12.49 -0.36 -2.99
CA LEU A 298 -13.79 -0.37 -2.33
C LEU A 298 -14.76 -1.25 -3.12
N VAL A 299 -15.61 -2.03 -2.44
CA VAL A 299 -16.72 -2.73 -3.10
C VAL A 299 -17.93 -1.82 -3.24
N TRP A 300 -18.69 -1.99 -4.33
CA TRP A 300 -19.98 -1.33 -4.49
C TRP A 300 -21.04 -2.00 -3.62
N ASP A 301 -21.04 -1.67 -2.34
CA ASP A 301 -22.13 -2.02 -1.41
C ASP A 301 -22.35 -0.90 -0.40
N TYR A 302 -23.46 -0.94 0.35
CA TYR A 302 -23.70 -0.09 1.51
C TYR A 302 -24.31 -0.89 2.64
N LEU A 303 -23.66 -0.87 3.80
CA LEU A 303 -24.16 -1.47 5.03
C LEU A 303 -24.53 -0.42 6.06
N ASP A 304 -25.75 -0.51 6.58
CA ASP A 304 -26.12 0.22 7.78
C ASP A 304 -25.79 -0.63 9.01
N LEU A 305 -24.82 -0.17 9.81
CA LEU A 305 -24.28 -0.94 10.92
C LEU A 305 -24.91 -0.62 12.28
N ASP A 306 -25.80 0.37 12.39
CA ASP A 306 -26.66 0.68 13.56
C ASP A 306 -26.01 0.54 14.97
N GLY A 307 -24.68 0.69 15.07
CA GLY A 307 -23.94 0.50 16.33
C GLY A 307 -23.86 -0.95 16.85
N LYS A 308 -24.17 -1.98 16.06
CA LYS A 308 -24.08 -3.40 16.47
C LYS A 308 -22.76 -4.04 16.01
N THR A 309 -21.69 -3.78 16.74
CA THR A 309 -20.30 -4.17 16.40
C THR A 309 -20.09 -5.69 16.23
N GLU A 310 -20.68 -6.54 17.08
CA GLU A 310 -20.46 -8.00 17.01
C GLU A 310 -21.03 -8.64 15.73
N LYS A 311 -22.14 -8.13 15.20
CA LYS A 311 -22.69 -8.60 13.91
C LYS A 311 -22.08 -7.89 12.71
N ALA A 312 -21.42 -6.75 12.92
CA ALA A 312 -20.87 -5.93 11.85
C ALA A 312 -19.74 -6.63 11.09
N VAL A 313 -18.81 -7.32 11.78
CA VAL A 313 -17.71 -8.04 11.15
C VAL A 313 -18.23 -9.07 10.14
N GLY A 314 -19.18 -9.91 10.55
CA GLY A 314 -19.74 -10.95 9.69
C GLY A 314 -20.47 -10.37 8.47
N LEU A 315 -21.22 -9.27 8.65
CA LEU A 315 -21.89 -8.57 7.55
C LEU A 315 -20.88 -7.95 6.56
N LEU A 316 -19.84 -7.29 7.07
CA LEU A 316 -18.78 -6.70 6.27
C LEU A 316 -18.00 -7.76 5.50
N GLN A 317 -17.63 -8.86 6.16
CA GLN A 317 -16.92 -9.97 5.52
C GLN A 317 -17.77 -10.58 4.41
N LYS A 318 -19.06 -10.84 4.69
CA LYS A 318 -19.98 -11.36 3.71
C LYS A 318 -20.07 -10.44 2.50
N SER A 319 -20.35 -9.16 2.73
CA SER A 319 -20.42 -8.13 1.69
C SER A 319 -19.12 -8.07 0.87
N PHE A 320 -17.97 -8.00 1.53
CA PHE A 320 -16.67 -7.93 0.86
C PHE A 320 -16.39 -9.18 0.01
N PHE A 321 -16.52 -10.39 0.54
CA PHE A 321 -16.19 -11.60 -0.22
C PHE A 321 -17.22 -11.99 -1.29
N GLU A 322 -18.46 -11.53 -1.18
CA GLU A 322 -19.50 -11.71 -2.21
C GLU A 322 -19.36 -10.69 -3.36
N ASN A 323 -18.87 -9.48 -3.08
CA ASN A 323 -18.78 -8.40 -4.07
C ASN A 323 -17.36 -8.12 -4.57
N SER A 324 -16.30 -8.49 -3.85
CA SER A 324 -14.92 -8.22 -4.27
C SER A 324 -14.37 -9.35 -5.15
N CYS A 325 -14.08 -9.06 -6.43
CA CYS A 325 -13.39 -10.02 -7.29
C CYS A 325 -12.02 -10.38 -6.72
N LEU A 326 -11.26 -9.39 -6.23
CA LEU A 326 -9.96 -9.64 -5.60
C LEU A 326 -10.09 -10.48 -4.34
N GLY A 327 -11.04 -10.15 -3.47
CA GLY A 327 -11.32 -10.90 -2.25
C GLY A 327 -11.66 -12.36 -2.53
N THR A 328 -12.52 -12.64 -3.51
CA THR A 328 -12.88 -14.00 -3.93
C THR A 328 -11.67 -14.76 -4.46
N TYR A 329 -10.92 -14.18 -5.43
CA TYR A 329 -9.74 -14.83 -6.02
C TYR A 329 -8.66 -15.10 -4.98
N TYR A 330 -8.34 -14.11 -4.14
CA TYR A 330 -7.33 -14.24 -3.11
C TYR A 330 -7.71 -15.32 -2.09
N LYS A 331 -8.95 -15.30 -1.58
CA LYS A 331 -9.41 -16.28 -0.58
C LYS A 331 -9.32 -17.71 -1.12
N ALA A 332 -9.77 -17.95 -2.36
CA ALA A 332 -9.68 -19.27 -2.99
C ALA A 332 -8.23 -19.75 -3.15
N GLN A 333 -7.33 -18.87 -3.61
CA GLN A 333 -5.91 -19.21 -3.76
C GLN A 333 -5.20 -19.40 -2.41
N PHE A 334 -5.57 -18.63 -1.39
CA PHE A 334 -5.05 -18.74 -0.04
C PHE A 334 -5.29 -20.15 0.54
N PHE A 335 -6.53 -20.63 0.49
CA PHE A 335 -6.85 -21.97 0.97
C PHE A 335 -6.22 -23.07 0.10
N THR A 336 -6.11 -22.84 -1.21
CA THR A 336 -5.41 -23.77 -2.10
C THR A 336 -3.94 -23.91 -1.71
N GLU A 337 -3.26 -22.80 -1.43
CA GLU A 337 -1.85 -22.80 -1.07
C GLU A 337 -1.62 -23.35 0.36
N ALA A 338 -2.47 -23.00 1.31
CA ALA A 338 -2.44 -23.58 2.65
C ALA A 338 -2.64 -25.11 2.61
N LYS A 339 -3.58 -25.61 1.79
CA LYS A 339 -3.81 -27.04 1.59
C LYS A 339 -2.60 -27.74 0.98
N LYS A 340 -1.92 -27.14 -0.01
CA LYS A 340 -0.68 -27.70 -0.57
C LYS A 340 0.43 -27.85 0.47
N ARG A 341 0.45 -26.99 1.49
CA ARG A 341 1.40 -27.04 2.61
C ARG A 341 0.94 -27.93 3.77
N GLY A 342 -0.24 -28.54 3.68
CA GLY A 342 -0.80 -29.39 4.74
C GLY A 342 -1.21 -28.61 6.00
N TRP A 343 -1.63 -27.35 5.85
CA TRP A 343 -2.03 -26.49 6.98
C TRP A 343 -3.53 -26.61 7.25
N ASP A 344 -3.95 -27.71 7.87
CA ASP A 344 -5.38 -28.04 8.05
C ASP A 344 -6.12 -27.09 9.00
N ALA A 345 -5.42 -26.47 9.95
CA ALA A 345 -6.01 -25.55 10.95
C ALA A 345 -6.20 -24.10 10.45
N VAL A 346 -5.97 -23.83 9.16
CA VAL A 346 -5.97 -22.46 8.62
C VAL A 346 -7.36 -21.79 8.65
N GLU A 347 -8.44 -22.56 8.49
CA GLU A 347 -9.82 -22.05 8.54
C GLU A 347 -10.20 -21.58 9.95
N GLU A 348 -9.84 -22.38 10.97
CA GLU A 348 -10.01 -22.02 12.38
C GLU A 348 -9.17 -20.79 12.72
N ALA A 349 -7.90 -20.76 12.31
CA ALA A 349 -7.02 -19.62 12.52
C ALA A 349 -7.51 -18.33 11.86
N LEU A 350 -8.14 -18.41 10.68
CA LEU A 350 -8.76 -17.25 10.03
C LEU A 350 -9.99 -16.77 10.81
N THR A 351 -10.81 -17.70 11.33
CA THR A 351 -11.97 -17.37 12.16
C THR A 351 -11.54 -16.64 13.43
N GLU A 352 -10.47 -17.09 14.07
CA GLU A 352 -9.87 -16.39 15.21
C GLU A 352 -9.28 -15.02 14.84
N ALA A 353 -8.59 -14.91 13.70
CA ALA A 353 -8.00 -13.66 13.24
C ALA A 353 -9.08 -12.59 12.97
N ALA A 354 -10.24 -13.01 12.46
CA ALA A 354 -11.38 -12.14 12.20
C ALA A 354 -11.99 -11.51 13.46
N GLN A 355 -11.74 -12.07 14.65
CA GLN A 355 -12.19 -11.52 15.92
C GLN A 355 -11.29 -10.39 16.45
N THR A 356 -10.20 -10.07 15.76
CA THR A 356 -9.29 -9.01 16.20
C THR A 356 -9.79 -7.63 15.76
N GLU A 357 -9.54 -6.63 16.61
CA GLU A 357 -9.94 -5.25 16.33
C GLU A 357 -9.31 -4.72 15.04
N VAL A 358 -8.02 -5.01 14.80
CA VAL A 358 -7.33 -4.54 13.58
C VAL A 358 -7.94 -5.11 12.31
N TYR A 359 -8.42 -6.36 12.34
CA TYR A 359 -9.14 -6.95 11.20
C TYR A 359 -10.42 -6.17 10.90
N TYR A 360 -11.21 -5.88 11.93
CA TYR A 360 -12.44 -5.09 11.80
C TYR A 360 -12.16 -3.68 11.26
N GLN A 361 -11.22 -2.97 11.88
CA GLN A 361 -10.87 -1.59 11.52
C GLN A 361 -10.44 -1.45 10.05
N VAL A 362 -9.63 -2.40 9.58
CA VAL A 362 -9.15 -2.41 8.20
C VAL A 362 -10.23 -2.84 7.21
N LEU A 363 -11.18 -3.69 7.62
CA LEU A 363 -12.27 -4.14 6.77
C LEU A 363 -13.35 -3.05 6.57
N LEU A 364 -13.60 -2.21 7.58
CA LEU A 364 -14.50 -1.05 7.49
C LEU A 364 -14.16 -0.13 6.30
N ASP A 365 -12.89 -0.10 5.95
CA ASP A 365 -12.28 0.71 4.91
C ASP A 365 -12.52 0.16 3.48
N CYS A 366 -13.03 -1.08 3.36
CA CYS A 366 -13.26 -1.78 2.09
C CYS A 366 -14.74 -1.81 1.66
N VAL A 367 -15.67 -1.58 2.58
CA VAL A 367 -17.12 -1.61 2.35
C VAL A 367 -17.72 -0.31 2.86
N LEU A 368 -18.45 0.42 2.02
CA LEU A 368 -19.10 1.64 2.47
C LEU A 368 -20.13 1.33 3.56
N ASN A 369 -20.08 2.06 4.67
CA ASN A 369 -20.93 1.79 5.82
C ASN A 369 -21.27 3.02 6.66
N SER A 370 -22.34 2.96 7.44
CA SER A 370 -22.81 4.11 8.23
C SER A 370 -21.85 4.55 9.36
N GLU A 371 -20.97 3.69 9.85
CA GLU A 371 -20.00 3.99 10.91
C GLU A 371 -18.86 4.88 10.38
N VAL A 372 -18.20 4.47 9.29
CA VAL A 372 -17.15 5.26 8.62
C VAL A 372 -17.69 6.62 8.19
N LEU A 373 -18.94 6.68 7.73
CA LEU A 373 -19.56 7.95 7.35
C LEU A 373 -19.72 8.92 8.52
N LYS A 374 -20.11 8.42 9.70
CA LYS A 374 -20.24 9.22 10.93
C LYS A 374 -18.87 9.72 11.43
N MET A 375 -17.83 8.91 11.28
CA MET A 375 -16.47 9.24 11.75
C MET A 375 -15.69 10.16 10.79
N SER A 376 -15.92 10.04 9.49
CA SER A 376 -15.07 10.67 8.45
C SER A 376 -15.60 12.00 7.89
N TYR A 377 -16.88 12.31 8.08
CA TYR A 377 -17.53 13.49 7.50
C TYR A 377 -18.04 14.42 8.61
N LYS A 378 -17.92 15.75 8.42
CA LYS A 378 -18.25 16.77 9.43
C LYS A 378 -19.68 16.59 10.01
N PRO A 379 -19.92 16.93 11.30
CA PRO A 379 -21.22 16.81 11.97
C PRO A 379 -22.39 17.50 11.24
N GLU A 380 -22.11 18.57 10.49
CA GLU A 380 -23.08 19.35 9.70
C GLU A 380 -23.71 18.52 8.55
N LEU A 381 -23.04 17.46 8.08
CA LEU A 381 -23.60 16.47 7.15
C LEU A 381 -24.28 15.30 7.86
N GLY A 382 -24.10 15.17 9.19
CA GLY A 382 -24.80 14.22 10.05
C GLY A 382 -26.31 14.48 10.13
N ILE A 383 -26.75 15.69 9.76
CA ILE A 383 -28.17 16.08 9.71
C ILE A 383 -28.90 15.37 8.55
N TYR A 384 -28.19 14.92 7.50
CA TYR A 384 -28.78 14.17 6.38
C TYR A 384 -28.74 12.64 6.56
N ALA A 385 -28.18 12.16 7.67
CA ALA A 385 -28.08 10.73 8.01
C ALA A 385 -29.07 10.31 9.11
N VAL A 386 -29.87 11.26 9.61
CA VAL A 386 -30.93 11.04 10.58
C VAL A 386 -32.16 11.76 10.05
N HIS A 387 -32.81 11.20 9.02
CA HIS A 387 -34.25 11.30 8.70
C HIS A 387 -34.58 10.47 7.46
#